data_AF-A0AAP6ZVX5-F1
#
_entry.id   AF-A0AAP6ZVX5-F1
#
_cell.length_a   1.000
_cell.length_b   1.000
_cell.length_c   1.000
_cell.angle_alpha   90.00
_cell.angle_beta   90.00
_cell.angle_gamma   90.00
#
_symmetry.space_group_name_H-M   'P 1'
#
loop_
_entity.id
_entity.type
_entity.pdbx_description
1 polymer ?
#
loop_
_entity_poly.entity_id
_entity_poly.type
_entity_poly.pdbx_seq_one_letter_code
_entity_poly.pdbx_strand_id
1 'polypeptide(L)'
;MRARFGSILSFFGGLFLFAFGIGMIGIMLERSMFRVDFIGVCFFVFLIPGLILFRFGGKIKKKAKEREHFQQLGLNPPSMVLYSFMRFIGGLLILLYAVVCFGIIVNWSTQQDKLILAVLFALLFFTPGVLLWWAASGLEKKSQERFRMKYPEYFEQEPLPRDLPIYNEPFERMEMVPEQPARYAEAEAEVAASVSSIPPQLPKMIACSSCGAQNSVSPNSAVKCEYCGSTVTYM
;
A
#
# COMPACT_ATOMS: atom_id res chain seq x y z
N MET A 1 -5.90 -0.14 1.10
CA MET A 1 -6.24 -0.13 -0.36
C MET A 1 -5.55 -1.22 -1.17
N ARG A 2 -4.24 -1.47 -1.01
CA ARG A 2 -3.49 -2.46 -1.83
C ARG A 2 -4.01 -3.90 -1.73
N ALA A 3 -4.50 -4.34 -0.56
CA ALA A 3 -5.11 -5.67 -0.41
C ALA A 3 -6.37 -5.86 -1.29
N ARG A 4 -7.19 -4.81 -1.42
CA ARG A 4 -8.37 -4.81 -2.29
C ARG A 4 -7.96 -4.88 -3.77
N PHE A 5 -6.91 -4.16 -4.15
CA PHE A 5 -6.38 -4.17 -5.51
C PHE A 5 -5.86 -5.56 -5.92
N GLY A 6 -5.15 -6.26 -5.02
CA GLY A 6 -4.71 -7.64 -5.26
C GLY A 6 -5.87 -8.62 -5.46
N SER A 7 -6.96 -8.45 -4.69
CA SER A 7 -8.17 -9.26 -4.82
C SER A 7 -8.87 -9.03 -6.16
N ILE A 8 -8.98 -7.77 -6.59
CA ILE A 8 -9.56 -7.40 -7.88
C ILE A 8 -8.72 -7.97 -9.02
N LEU A 9 -7.40 -7.85 -8.95
CA LEU A 9 -6.50 -8.38 -9.97
C LEU A 9 -6.59 -9.91 -10.11
N SER A 10 -6.68 -10.62 -8.98
CA SER A 10 -6.89 -12.07 -9.00
C SER A 10 -8.26 -12.47 -9.54
N PHE A 11 -9.29 -11.66 -9.28
CA PHE A 11 -10.63 -11.89 -9.80
C PHE A 11 -10.66 -11.73 -11.33
N PHE A 12 -10.09 -10.65 -11.86
CA PHE A 12 -9.95 -10.47 -13.32
C PHE A 12 -9.10 -11.58 -13.95
N GLY A 13 -7.98 -11.97 -13.32
CA GLY A 13 -7.20 -13.11 -13.79
C GLY A 13 -8.01 -14.41 -13.86
N GLY A 14 -8.82 -14.69 -12.83
CA GLY A 14 -9.74 -15.83 -12.83
C GLY A 14 -10.83 -15.74 -13.90
N LEU A 15 -11.39 -14.55 -14.12
CA LEU A 15 -12.37 -14.28 -15.17
C LEU A 15 -11.80 -14.56 -16.57
N PHE A 16 -10.57 -14.10 -16.85
CA PHE A 16 -9.88 -14.37 -18.12
C PHE A 16 -9.65 -15.87 -18.34
N LEU A 17 -9.26 -16.62 -17.30
CA LEU A 17 -9.11 -18.08 -17.38
C LEU A 17 -10.44 -18.80 -17.56
N PHE A 18 -11.51 -18.30 -16.94
CA PHE A 18 -12.85 -18.83 -17.11
C PHE A 18 -13.37 -18.60 -18.53
N ALA A 19 -13.20 -17.39 -19.07
CA ALA A 19 -13.52 -17.07 -20.46
C ALA A 19 -12.72 -17.92 -21.45
N PHE A 20 -11.43 -18.17 -21.16
CA PHE A 20 -10.61 -19.11 -21.93
C PHE A 20 -11.20 -20.52 -21.92
N GLY A 21 -11.61 -21.03 -20.74
CA GLY A 21 -12.24 -22.35 -20.61
C GLY A 21 -13.52 -22.48 -21.44
N ILE A 22 -14.40 -21.47 -21.38
CA ILE A 22 -15.61 -21.43 -22.21
C ILE A 22 -15.26 -21.40 -23.70
N GLY A 23 -14.28 -20.58 -24.09
CA GLY A 23 -13.80 -20.50 -25.48
C GLY A 23 -13.29 -21.85 -26.00
N MET A 24 -12.51 -22.57 -25.19
CA MET A 24 -12.03 -23.91 -25.54
C MET A 24 -13.17 -24.92 -25.67
N ILE A 25 -14.19 -24.87 -24.81
CA ILE A 25 -15.37 -25.73 -24.93
C ILE A 25 -16.15 -25.41 -26.20
N GLY A 26 -16.33 -24.12 -26.54
CA GLY A 26 -16.96 -23.70 -27.79
C GLY A 26 -16.23 -24.23 -29.02
N ILE A 27 -14.89 -24.15 -29.03
CA ILE A 27 -14.05 -24.71 -30.11
C ILE A 27 -14.17 -26.24 -30.18
N MET A 28 -14.29 -26.92 -29.04
CA MET A 28 -14.50 -28.38 -29.02
C MET A 28 -15.87 -28.79 -29.56
N LEU A 29 -16.91 -27.98 -29.33
CA LEU A 29 -18.26 -28.24 -29.83
C LEU A 29 -18.39 -27.95 -31.34
N GLU A 30 -17.65 -26.97 -31.84
CA GLU A 30 -17.71 -26.57 -33.25
C GLU A 30 -16.46 -27.03 -34.02
N ARG A 31 -16.54 -28.25 -34.57
CA ARG A 31 -15.46 -28.93 -35.30
C ARG A 31 -14.86 -28.12 -36.47
N SER A 32 -15.59 -27.15 -36.99
CA SER A 32 -15.18 -26.24 -38.07
C SER A 32 -14.23 -25.12 -37.61
N MET A 33 -14.21 -24.79 -36.31
CA MET A 33 -13.34 -23.75 -35.73
C MET A 33 -11.99 -24.28 -35.25
N PHE A 34 -11.67 -25.55 -35.52
CA PHE A 34 -10.41 -26.18 -35.15
C PHE A 34 -9.22 -25.72 -36.03
N ARG A 35 -9.08 -24.41 -36.22
CA ARG A 35 -7.92 -23.81 -36.86
C ARG A 35 -6.86 -23.55 -35.79
N VAL A 36 -5.65 -24.04 -36.04
CA VAL A 36 -4.51 -23.95 -35.11
C VAL A 36 -4.21 -22.49 -34.74
N ASP A 37 -4.42 -21.57 -35.67
CA ASP A 37 -4.26 -20.13 -35.47
C ASP A 37 -5.21 -19.58 -34.40
N PHE A 38 -6.46 -20.02 -34.40
CA PHE A 38 -7.48 -19.54 -33.46
C PHE A 38 -7.20 -20.04 -32.03
N ILE A 39 -6.76 -21.30 -31.92
CA ILE A 39 -6.31 -21.88 -30.65
C ILE A 39 -5.12 -21.08 -30.12
N GLY A 40 -4.13 -20.77 -30.98
CA GLY A 40 -2.99 -19.93 -30.62
C GLY A 40 -3.38 -18.56 -30.08
N VAL A 41 -4.33 -17.87 -30.74
CA VAL A 41 -4.86 -16.58 -30.29
C VAL A 41 -5.51 -16.71 -28.91
N CYS A 42 -6.35 -17.73 -28.70
CA CYS A 42 -7.03 -17.92 -27.42
C CYS A 42 -6.04 -18.12 -26.26
N PHE A 43 -5.01 -18.94 -26.46
CA PHE A 43 -3.96 -19.12 -25.45
C PHE A 43 -3.20 -17.82 -25.16
N PHE A 44 -2.83 -17.08 -26.21
CA PHE A 44 -2.01 -15.88 -26.04
C PHE A 44 -2.78 -14.70 -25.45
N VAL A 45 -4.05 -14.53 -25.83
CA VAL A 45 -4.88 -13.38 -25.40
C VAL A 45 -5.53 -13.63 -24.04
N PHE A 46 -5.96 -14.86 -23.75
CA PHE A 46 -6.70 -15.14 -22.53
C PHE A 46 -5.90 -15.90 -21.48
N LEU A 47 -5.15 -16.94 -21.86
CA LEU A 47 -4.45 -17.79 -20.89
C LEU A 47 -3.22 -17.08 -20.30
N ILE A 48 -2.35 -16.50 -21.14
CA ILE A 48 -1.12 -15.85 -20.65
C ILE A 48 -1.44 -14.64 -19.74
N PRO A 49 -2.28 -13.66 -20.15
CA PRO A 49 -2.63 -12.54 -19.28
C PRO A 49 -3.43 -12.99 -18.05
N GLY A 50 -4.34 -13.95 -18.20
CA GLY A 50 -5.12 -14.51 -17.10
C GLY A 50 -4.25 -15.14 -16.02
N LEU A 51 -3.28 -15.99 -16.41
CA LEU A 51 -2.33 -16.61 -15.48
C LEU A 51 -1.44 -15.57 -14.80
N ILE A 52 -0.94 -14.58 -15.56
CA ILE A 52 -0.09 -13.51 -15.01
C ILE A 52 -0.89 -12.72 -13.97
N LEU A 53 -2.08 -12.24 -14.30
CA LEU A 53 -2.93 -11.46 -13.39
C LEU A 53 -3.31 -12.26 -12.14
N PHE A 54 -3.68 -13.53 -12.30
CA PHE A 54 -4.04 -14.40 -11.17
C PHE A 54 -2.86 -14.60 -10.21
N ARG A 55 -1.68 -14.93 -10.74
CA ARG A 55 -0.48 -15.19 -9.94
C ARG A 55 0.08 -13.91 -9.30
N PHE A 56 0.03 -12.79 -10.01
CA PHE A 56 0.43 -11.48 -9.48
C PHE A 56 -0.54 -11.00 -8.40
N GLY A 57 -1.85 -11.14 -8.60
CA GLY A 57 -2.86 -10.78 -7.60
C GLY A 57 -2.64 -11.52 -6.27
N GLY A 58 -2.36 -12.83 -6.34
CA GLY A 58 -2.01 -13.64 -5.16
C GLY A 58 -0.72 -13.17 -4.46
N LYS A 59 0.34 -12.84 -5.22
CA LYS A 59 1.59 -12.31 -4.64
C LYS A 59 1.39 -10.95 -3.97
N ILE A 60 0.59 -10.06 -4.57
CA ILE A 60 0.29 -8.73 -4.01
C ILE A 60 -0.49 -8.87 -2.70
N LYS A 61 -1.45 -9.79 -2.62
CA LYS A 61 -2.22 -10.04 -1.38
C LYS A 61 -1.31 -10.51 -0.24
N LYS A 62 -0.37 -11.42 -0.52
CA LYS A 62 0.61 -11.89 0.49
C LYS A 62 1.51 -10.75 0.97
N LYS A 63 2.11 -9.99 0.04
CA LYS A 63 2.97 -8.84 0.37
C LYS A 63 2.24 -7.71 1.09
N ALA A 64 0.93 -7.54 0.85
CA ALA A 64 0.12 -6.55 1.55
C ALA A 64 -0.08 -6.92 3.02
N LYS A 65 -0.43 -8.18 3.30
CA LYS A 65 -0.57 -8.68 4.68
C LYS A 65 0.75 -8.60 5.46
N GLU A 66 1.85 -8.98 4.82
CA GLU A 66 3.19 -8.89 5.42
C GLU A 66 3.55 -7.44 5.79
N ARG A 67 3.18 -6.47 4.94
CA ARG A 67 3.34 -5.05 5.25
C ARG A 67 2.47 -4.57 6.40
N GLU A 68 1.22 -5.01 6.46
CA GLU A 68 0.33 -4.67 7.57
C GLU A 68 0.90 -5.20 8.88
N HIS A 69 1.47 -6.40 8.87
CA HIS A 69 2.17 -6.96 10.03
C HIS A 69 3.41 -6.13 10.44
N PHE A 70 4.27 -5.74 9.50
CA PHE A 70 5.40 -4.84 9.83
C PHE A 70 4.94 -3.47 10.33
N GLN A 71 3.83 -2.94 9.83
CA GLN A 71 3.27 -1.68 10.32
C GLN A 71 2.71 -1.80 11.74
N GLN A 72 2.10 -2.94 12.08
CA GLN A 72 1.66 -3.23 13.45
C GLN A 72 2.84 -3.28 14.43
N LEU A 73 4.01 -3.72 13.96
CA LEU A 73 5.27 -3.71 14.73
C LEU A 73 5.92 -2.32 14.81
N GLY A 74 5.28 -1.25 14.30
CA GLY A 74 5.81 0.11 14.29
C GLY A 74 6.95 0.35 13.28
N LEU A 75 7.23 -0.62 12.42
CA LEU A 75 8.27 -0.53 11.41
C LEU A 75 7.74 0.17 10.15
N ASN A 76 8.54 1.08 9.58
CA ASN A 76 8.18 1.75 8.33
C ASN A 76 8.90 1.07 7.15
N PRO A 77 8.24 0.16 6.39
CA PRO A 77 8.88 -0.56 5.30
C PRO A 77 9.16 0.37 4.11
N PRO A 78 10.26 0.15 3.35
CA PRO A 78 10.71 1.04 2.28
C PRO A 78 9.63 1.28 1.22
N SER A 79 9.56 2.47 0.64
CA SER A 79 8.53 2.79 -0.34
C SER A 79 8.67 1.92 -1.60
N MET A 80 7.62 1.17 -1.91
CA MET A 80 7.66 0.14 -2.97
C MET A 80 7.31 0.68 -4.37
N VAL A 81 7.01 1.97 -4.45
CA VAL A 81 6.29 2.56 -5.58
C VAL A 81 7.19 2.60 -6.81
N LEU A 82 8.44 3.06 -6.65
CA LEU A 82 9.38 3.24 -7.75
C LEU A 82 9.69 1.91 -8.48
N TYR A 83 10.05 0.87 -7.72
CA TYR A 83 10.38 -0.42 -8.34
C TYR A 83 9.12 -1.07 -8.95
N SER A 84 7.94 -0.87 -8.35
CA SER A 84 6.68 -1.43 -8.87
C SER A 84 6.34 -0.79 -10.21
N PHE A 85 6.58 0.52 -10.33
CA PHE A 85 6.43 1.27 -11.56
C PHE A 85 7.42 0.83 -12.64
N MET A 86 8.71 0.68 -12.31
CA MET A 86 9.71 0.19 -13.27
C MET A 86 9.40 -1.23 -13.76
N ARG A 87 8.96 -2.14 -12.88
CA ARG A 87 8.52 -3.48 -13.29
C ARG A 87 7.28 -3.44 -14.15
N PHE A 88 6.34 -2.54 -13.85
CA PHE A 88 5.14 -2.38 -14.66
C PHE A 88 5.49 -1.91 -16.08
N ILE A 89 6.33 -0.89 -16.22
CA ILE A 89 6.81 -0.42 -17.53
C ILE A 89 7.60 -1.51 -18.26
N GLY A 90 8.56 -2.15 -17.58
CA GLY A 90 9.36 -3.22 -18.17
C GLY A 90 8.48 -4.39 -18.65
N GLY A 91 7.51 -4.79 -17.82
CA GLY A 91 6.53 -5.82 -18.16
C GLY A 91 5.62 -5.42 -19.34
N LEU A 92 5.19 -4.16 -19.39
CA LEU A 92 4.39 -3.62 -20.50
C LEU A 92 5.16 -3.68 -21.83
N LEU A 93 6.44 -3.28 -21.83
CA LEU A 93 7.29 -3.33 -23.03
C LEU A 93 7.51 -4.77 -23.52
N ILE A 94 7.78 -5.70 -22.59
CA ILE A 94 7.92 -7.12 -22.91
C ILE A 94 6.60 -7.69 -23.46
N LEU A 95 5.46 -7.28 -22.90
CA LEU A 95 4.14 -7.70 -23.36
C LEU A 95 3.84 -7.17 -24.77
N LEU A 96 4.14 -5.91 -25.06
CA LEU A 96 4.01 -5.34 -26.40
C LEU A 96 4.87 -6.10 -27.41
N TYR A 97 6.12 -6.40 -27.07
CA TYR A 97 6.98 -7.23 -27.90
C TYR A 97 6.40 -8.62 -28.16
N ALA A 98 5.84 -9.27 -27.12
CA ALA A 98 5.20 -10.57 -27.25
C ALA A 98 3.98 -10.53 -28.19
N VAL A 99 3.16 -9.47 -28.13
CA VAL A 99 2.01 -9.27 -29.04
C VAL A 99 2.48 -9.08 -30.49
N VAL A 100 3.53 -8.30 -30.72
CA VAL A 100 4.10 -8.11 -32.07
C VAL A 100 4.66 -9.43 -32.62
N CYS A 101 5.43 -10.17 -31.81
CA CYS A 101 5.94 -11.49 -32.20
C CYS A 101 4.80 -12.45 -32.54
N PHE A 102 3.75 -12.45 -31.73
CA PHE A 102 2.56 -13.26 -31.97
C PHE A 102 1.88 -12.88 -33.31
N GLY A 103 1.71 -11.59 -33.59
CA GLY A 103 1.16 -11.12 -34.86
C GLY A 103 2.01 -11.53 -36.07
N ILE A 104 3.34 -11.52 -35.93
CA ILE A 104 4.26 -12.02 -36.96
C ILE A 104 4.09 -13.53 -37.15
N ILE A 105 3.95 -14.30 -36.07
CA ILE A 105 3.77 -15.76 -36.11
C ILE A 105 2.45 -16.13 -36.80
N VAL A 106 1.36 -15.44 -36.49
CA VAL A 106 0.04 -15.70 -37.11
C VAL A 106 0.05 -15.31 -38.59
N ASN A 107 0.76 -14.24 -38.95
CA ASN A 107 0.86 -13.76 -40.32
C ASN A 107 2.10 -14.33 -41.05
N TRP A 108 2.41 -15.62 -40.90
CA TRP A 108 3.64 -16.25 -41.43
C TRP A 108 3.59 -16.47 -42.95
N SER A 109 3.61 -15.41 -43.75
CA SER A 109 3.57 -15.48 -45.22
C SER A 109 4.88 -15.06 -45.92
N THR A 110 5.79 -14.34 -45.26
CA THR A 110 7.01 -13.79 -45.90
C THR A 110 8.17 -13.74 -44.92
N GLN A 111 9.24 -14.48 -45.19
CA GLN A 111 10.20 -14.92 -44.16
C GLN A 111 11.31 -13.90 -43.82
N GLN A 112 11.78 -13.08 -44.78
CA GLN A 112 12.95 -12.20 -44.55
C GLN A 112 12.58 -10.86 -43.89
N ASP A 113 11.58 -10.14 -44.40
CA ASP A 113 11.20 -8.82 -43.85
C ASP A 113 10.68 -8.92 -42.41
N LYS A 114 10.02 -10.04 -42.08
CA LYS A 114 9.44 -10.29 -40.76
C LYS A 114 10.49 -10.59 -39.70
N LEU A 115 11.61 -11.22 -40.07
CA LEU A 115 12.74 -11.44 -39.16
C LEU A 115 13.45 -10.13 -38.83
N ILE A 116 13.71 -9.29 -39.84
CA ILE A 116 14.32 -7.96 -39.62
C ILE A 116 13.43 -7.11 -38.71
N LEU A 117 12.12 -7.11 -38.96
CA LEU A 117 11.15 -6.43 -38.12
C LEU A 117 11.17 -6.98 -36.67
N ALA A 118 11.14 -8.30 -36.48
CA ALA A 118 11.19 -8.91 -35.16
C ALA A 118 12.47 -8.51 -34.39
N VAL A 119 13.63 -8.51 -35.04
CA VAL A 119 14.91 -8.10 -34.43
C VAL A 119 14.90 -6.61 -34.05
N LEU A 120 14.39 -5.73 -34.92
CA LEU A 120 14.23 -4.30 -34.61
C LEU A 120 13.34 -4.08 -33.38
N PHE A 121 12.19 -4.77 -33.33
CA PHE A 121 11.30 -4.70 -32.17
C PHE A 121 11.93 -5.30 -30.91
N ALA A 122 12.74 -6.34 -31.03
CA ALA A 122 13.46 -6.91 -29.89
C ALA A 122 14.44 -5.88 -29.31
N LEU A 123 15.22 -5.21 -30.16
CA LEU A 123 16.15 -4.19 -29.71
C LEU A 123 15.43 -2.97 -29.10
N LEU A 124 14.30 -2.57 -29.67
CA LEU A 124 13.60 -1.34 -29.26
C LEU A 124 12.70 -1.53 -28.04
N PHE A 125 12.09 -2.70 -27.86
CA PHE A 125 11.12 -2.94 -26.78
C PHE A 125 11.56 -4.04 -25.81
N PHE A 126 12.03 -5.17 -26.32
CA PHE A 126 12.38 -6.31 -25.46
C PHE A 126 13.62 -6.02 -24.61
N THR A 127 14.70 -5.56 -25.23
CA THR A 127 15.95 -5.24 -24.52
C THR A 127 15.75 -4.21 -23.40
N PRO A 128 15.17 -3.01 -23.64
CA PRO A 128 14.93 -2.06 -22.55
C PRO A 128 13.90 -2.58 -21.54
N GLY A 129 12.90 -3.35 -21.98
CA GLY A 129 11.92 -3.98 -21.09
C GLY A 129 12.56 -4.94 -20.07
N VAL A 130 13.42 -5.84 -20.56
CA VAL A 130 14.20 -6.77 -19.73
C VAL A 130 15.17 -6.03 -18.82
N LEU A 131 15.84 -5.01 -19.33
CA LEU A 131 16.83 -4.23 -18.58
C LEU A 131 16.16 -3.46 -17.43
N LEU A 132 15.00 -2.85 -17.67
CA LEU A 132 14.18 -2.21 -16.63
C LEU A 132 13.68 -3.21 -15.60
N TRP A 133 13.23 -4.39 -16.03
CA TRP A 133 12.77 -5.45 -15.13
C TRP A 133 13.90 -5.94 -14.21
N TRP A 134 15.10 -6.10 -14.78
CA TRP A 134 16.28 -6.55 -14.06
C TRP A 134 16.78 -5.48 -13.08
N ALA A 135 16.86 -4.23 -13.53
CA ALA A 135 17.21 -3.07 -12.69
C ALA A 135 16.24 -2.92 -11.50
N ALA A 136 14.94 -3.02 -11.75
CA ALA A 136 13.93 -2.98 -10.69
C ALA A 136 14.10 -4.10 -9.67
N SER A 137 14.49 -5.29 -10.13
CA SER A 137 14.75 -6.44 -9.27
C SER A 137 16.03 -6.29 -8.44
N GLY A 138 17.08 -5.69 -9.00
CA GLY A 138 18.29 -5.33 -8.27
C GLY A 138 18.03 -4.27 -7.18
N LEU A 139 17.21 -3.26 -7.48
CA LEU A 139 16.84 -2.22 -6.52
C LEU A 139 15.99 -2.77 -5.37
N GLU A 140 15.04 -3.67 -5.66
CA GLU A 140 14.23 -4.31 -4.61
C GLU A 140 15.13 -5.07 -3.62
N LYS A 141 16.06 -5.89 -4.12
CA LYS A 141 17.02 -6.64 -3.28
C LYS A 141 17.83 -5.71 -2.38
N LYS A 142 18.46 -4.68 -2.94
CA LYS A 142 19.24 -3.70 -2.17
C LYS A 142 18.41 -2.93 -1.14
N SER A 143 17.15 -2.63 -1.45
CA SER A 143 16.25 -1.96 -0.49
C SER A 143 15.84 -2.88 0.66
N GLN A 144 15.63 -4.17 0.36
CA GLN A 144 15.24 -5.17 1.34
C GLN A 144 16.42 -5.56 2.24
N GLU A 145 17.63 -5.65 1.69
CA GLU A 145 18.87 -5.83 2.45
C GLU A 145 19.10 -4.69 3.43
N ARG A 146 18.95 -3.44 3.00
CA ARG A 146 19.07 -2.28 3.91
C ARG A 146 18.01 -2.29 5.01
N PHE A 147 16.79 -2.70 4.70
CA PHE A 147 15.75 -2.86 5.71
C PHE A 147 16.08 -4.00 6.69
N ARG A 148 16.62 -5.12 6.19
CA ARG A 148 17.04 -6.26 7.00
C ARG A 148 18.20 -5.91 7.93
N MET A 149 19.19 -5.15 7.46
CA MET A 149 20.29 -4.68 8.29
C MET A 149 19.85 -3.67 9.36
N LYS A 150 18.80 -2.88 9.08
CA LYS A 150 18.29 -1.90 10.05
C LYS A 150 17.47 -2.54 11.17
N TYR A 151 16.91 -3.73 10.93
CA TYR A 151 16.01 -4.42 11.85
C TYR A 151 16.35 -5.92 11.95
N PRO A 152 17.60 -6.30 12.31
CA PRO A 152 18.06 -7.68 12.26
C PRO A 152 17.26 -8.61 13.18
N GLU A 153 16.81 -8.10 14.33
CA GLU A 153 16.07 -8.88 15.33
C GLU A 153 14.77 -9.51 14.81
N TYR A 154 14.11 -8.88 13.84
CA TYR A 154 12.89 -9.40 13.22
C TYR A 154 13.16 -10.44 12.12
N PHE A 155 14.40 -10.53 11.63
CA PHE A 155 14.79 -11.45 10.55
C PHE A 155 15.66 -12.61 11.02
N GLU A 156 16.19 -12.55 12.24
CA GLU A 156 16.86 -13.68 12.92
C GLU A 156 15.86 -14.61 13.61
N GLN A 157 14.63 -14.14 13.90
CA GLN A 157 13.53 -15.02 14.26
C GLN A 157 13.00 -15.76 13.02
N GLU A 158 13.61 -16.91 12.75
CA GLU A 158 13.18 -17.89 11.73
C GLU A 158 12.02 -18.77 12.26
N PRO A 159 11.18 -19.34 11.38
CA PRO A 159 10.17 -18.70 10.55
C PRO A 159 8.83 -18.52 11.29
N LEU A 160 8.11 -17.43 10.99
CA LEU A 160 6.68 -17.30 11.29
C LEU A 160 5.93 -18.57 10.81
N PRO A 161 5.18 -19.26 11.69
CA PRO A 161 4.33 -20.38 11.29
C PRO A 161 3.47 -19.98 10.10
N ARG A 162 3.47 -20.83 9.08
CA ARG A 162 2.81 -20.58 7.79
C ARG A 162 1.29 -20.35 7.90
N ASP A 163 0.72 -20.62 9.08
CA ASP A 163 -0.69 -20.56 9.39
C ASP A 163 -0.89 -20.05 10.84
N LEU A 164 -0.52 -18.79 11.13
CA LEU A 164 -1.11 -18.15 12.31
C LEU A 164 -2.52 -17.67 11.93
N PRO A 165 -3.59 -18.20 12.56
CA PRO A 165 -4.88 -17.54 12.50
C PRO A 165 -4.66 -16.11 12.99
N ILE A 166 -5.19 -15.14 12.24
CA ILE A 166 -5.31 -13.77 12.72
C ILE A 166 -6.29 -13.85 13.90
N TYR A 167 -5.78 -14.13 15.09
CA TYR A 167 -6.47 -13.79 16.30
C TYR A 167 -6.32 -12.28 16.41
N ASN A 168 -7.40 -11.57 16.07
CA ASN A 168 -7.57 -10.20 16.53
C ASN A 168 -7.76 -10.31 18.05
N GLU A 169 -6.68 -10.54 18.80
CA GLU A 169 -6.67 -10.09 20.18
C GLU A 169 -6.74 -8.57 20.09
N PRO A 170 -7.84 -7.92 20.48
CA PRO A 170 -7.75 -6.50 20.78
C PRO A 170 -6.67 -6.40 21.84
N PHE A 171 -5.58 -5.73 21.50
CA PHE A 171 -4.56 -5.37 22.48
C PHE A 171 -5.30 -4.64 23.59
N GLU A 172 -5.60 -5.35 24.68
CA GLU A 172 -6.07 -4.76 25.93
C GLU A 172 -4.97 -3.78 26.29
N ARG A 173 -5.25 -2.52 25.99
CA ARG A 173 -4.54 -1.38 26.55
C ARG A 173 -4.50 -1.69 28.04
N MET A 174 -3.30 -1.96 28.55
CA MET A 174 -3.06 -2.09 29.97
C MET A 174 -3.45 -0.75 30.58
N GLU A 175 -4.71 -0.67 30.98
CA GLU A 175 -5.32 0.44 31.67
C GLU A 175 -4.68 0.40 33.05
N MET A 176 -3.67 1.25 33.24
CA MET A 176 -3.18 1.55 34.58
C MET A 176 -4.40 1.97 35.39
N VAL A 177 -4.81 1.11 36.31
CA VAL A 177 -5.84 1.35 37.30
C VAL A 177 -5.31 2.38 38.30
N PRO A 178 -5.98 3.52 38.50
CA PRO A 178 -6.08 4.12 39.82
C PRO A 178 -7.48 3.82 40.35
N GLU A 179 -7.50 3.29 41.57
CA GLU A 179 -8.66 2.94 42.39
C GLU A 179 -9.91 3.78 42.14
N GLN A 180 -11.02 3.10 41.82
CA GLN A 180 -12.36 3.59 42.11
C GLN A 180 -12.63 3.46 43.61
N PRO A 181 -12.99 4.56 44.29
CA PRO A 181 -14.00 4.50 45.34
C PRO A 181 -15.31 5.04 44.76
N ALA A 182 -16.05 4.15 44.10
CA ALA A 182 -17.46 4.34 43.77
C ALA A 182 -18.27 4.38 45.08
N ARG A 183 -18.36 5.56 45.72
CA ARG A 183 -19.32 5.80 46.82
C ARG A 183 -19.71 7.27 47.08
N TYR A 184 -19.44 8.19 46.14
CA TYR A 184 -19.80 9.61 46.32
C TYR A 184 -20.70 10.19 45.21
N ALA A 185 -20.98 9.41 44.16
CA ALA A 185 -21.77 9.86 43.00
C ALA A 185 -23.29 10.01 43.25
N GLU A 186 -23.79 9.63 44.44
CA GLU A 186 -25.20 9.80 44.80
C GLU A 186 -25.45 11.05 45.68
N ALA A 187 -24.40 11.73 46.18
CA ALA A 187 -24.54 12.92 47.03
C ALA A 187 -24.36 14.26 46.30
N GLU A 188 -23.80 14.29 45.09
CA GLU A 188 -23.61 15.53 44.32
C GLU A 188 -24.76 15.84 43.35
N ALA A 189 -25.70 14.91 43.15
CA ALA A 189 -26.89 15.12 42.31
C ALA A 189 -27.91 16.11 42.94
N GLU A 190 -27.81 16.40 44.23
CA GLU A 190 -28.68 17.34 44.92
C GLU A 190 -28.09 18.77 45.03
N VAL A 191 -26.80 18.96 44.74
CA VAL A 191 -26.14 20.28 44.81
C VAL A 191 -26.06 20.95 43.42
N ALA A 192 -26.34 20.21 42.34
CA ALA A 192 -26.45 20.72 40.97
C ALA A 192 -27.66 21.66 40.73
N ALA A 193 -28.46 21.94 41.75
CA ALA A 193 -29.64 22.79 41.68
C ALA A 193 -29.51 24.09 42.48
N SER A 194 -28.35 24.75 42.52
CA SER A 194 -28.32 26.20 42.80
C SER A 194 -27.01 26.87 42.33
N VAL A 195 -27.18 27.96 41.57
CA VAL A 195 -26.20 29.05 41.32
C VAL A 195 -25.10 28.75 40.26
N SER A 196 -25.31 29.04 38.97
CA SER A 196 -25.18 30.34 38.27
C SER A 196 -23.87 30.47 37.46
N SER A 197 -24.05 30.57 36.14
CA SER A 197 -23.16 30.99 35.04
C SER A 197 -21.72 31.49 35.35
N ILE A 198 -20.69 30.82 34.80
CA ILE A 198 -19.42 31.45 34.41
C ILE A 198 -19.00 30.94 33.01
N PRO A 199 -18.87 31.82 31.99
CA PRO A 199 -18.42 31.43 30.65
C PRO A 199 -16.89 31.15 30.61
N PRO A 200 -16.40 30.33 29.66
CA PRO A 200 -14.98 29.99 29.53
C PRO A 200 -14.16 31.23 29.13
N GLN A 201 -13.21 31.66 29.97
CA GLN A 201 -12.36 32.82 29.70
C GLN A 201 -11.17 32.46 28.80
N LEU A 202 -11.05 33.16 27.67
CA LEU A 202 -9.94 33.06 26.73
C LEU A 202 -8.70 33.85 27.21
N PRO A 203 -7.47 33.48 26.80
CA PRO A 203 -6.26 34.21 27.12
C PRO A 203 -6.32 35.66 26.61
N LYS A 204 -5.89 36.62 27.44
CA LYS A 204 -5.96 38.06 27.18
C LYS A 204 -4.56 38.66 27.11
N MET A 205 -4.38 39.63 26.23
CA MET A 205 -3.16 40.45 26.16
C MET A 205 -3.23 41.54 27.23
N ILE A 206 -2.27 41.55 28.16
CA ILE A 206 -2.19 42.50 29.27
C ILE A 206 -0.90 43.30 29.13
N ALA A 207 -1.01 44.62 29.24
CA ALA A 207 0.15 45.51 29.24
C ALA A 207 0.88 45.42 30.60
N CYS A 208 2.20 45.28 30.56
CA CYS A 208 3.02 45.27 31.75
C CYS A 208 3.01 46.66 32.41
N SER A 209 2.76 46.69 33.73
CA SER A 209 2.70 47.93 34.51
C SER A 209 4.05 48.68 34.60
N SER A 210 5.17 47.99 34.37
CA SER A 210 6.50 48.59 34.49
C SER A 210 7.03 49.17 33.17
N CYS A 211 6.73 48.56 32.03
CA CYS A 211 7.31 48.94 30.73
C CYS A 211 6.28 49.16 29.61
N GLY A 212 5.00 48.93 29.85
CA GLY A 212 3.93 49.09 28.87
C GLY A 212 3.87 48.00 27.77
N ALA A 213 4.81 47.05 27.76
CA ALA A 213 4.82 45.97 26.76
C ALA A 213 3.64 45.01 26.96
N GLN A 214 3.00 44.58 25.86
CA GLN A 214 1.87 43.65 25.91
C GLN A 214 2.36 42.21 25.96
N ASN A 215 1.90 41.43 26.94
CA ASN A 215 2.17 40.00 27.04
C ASN A 215 0.85 39.23 27.03
N SER A 216 0.82 38.06 26.39
CA SER A 216 -0.34 37.16 26.44
C SER A 216 -0.29 36.34 27.74
N VAL A 217 -1.37 36.41 28.54
CA VAL A 217 -1.45 35.71 29.83
C VAL A 217 -2.64 34.76 29.81
N SER A 218 -2.42 33.50 30.16
CA SER A 218 -3.48 32.51 30.34
C SER A 218 -4.26 32.77 31.64
N PRO A 219 -5.56 32.44 31.69
CA PRO A 219 -6.37 32.61 32.90
C PRO A 219 -5.75 31.83 34.08
N ASN A 220 -5.77 32.44 35.27
CA ASN A 220 -5.19 31.92 36.51
C ASN A 220 -3.66 31.69 36.49
N SER A 221 -2.93 32.30 35.56
CA SER A 221 -1.47 32.22 35.51
C SER A 221 -0.81 33.59 35.62
N ALA A 222 0.44 33.60 36.06
CA ALA A 222 1.29 34.78 36.14
C ALA A 222 2.52 34.56 35.25
N VAL A 223 2.75 35.47 34.30
CA VAL A 223 3.84 35.38 33.33
C VAL A 223 4.80 36.54 33.54
N LYS A 224 6.11 36.29 33.47
CA LYS A 224 7.13 37.35 33.54
C LYS A 224 7.18 38.11 32.22
N CYS A 225 7.19 39.43 32.27
CA CYS A 225 7.31 40.27 31.09
C CYS A 225 8.65 40.06 30.40
N GLU A 226 8.63 39.86 29.08
CA GLU A 226 9.83 39.60 28.27
C GLU A 226 10.82 40.77 28.27
N TYR A 227 10.36 42.00 28.51
CA TYR A 227 11.19 43.21 28.38
C TYR A 227 11.81 43.69 29.69
N CYS A 228 11.10 43.58 30.81
CA CYS A 228 11.56 44.13 32.10
C CYS A 228 11.62 43.09 33.23
N GLY A 229 11.19 41.85 32.97
CA GLY A 229 11.19 40.76 33.95
C GLY A 229 10.11 40.86 35.04
N SER A 230 9.31 41.93 35.06
CA SER A 230 8.21 42.11 36.01
C SER A 230 7.08 41.09 35.79
N THR A 231 6.49 40.58 36.86
CA THR A 231 5.40 39.59 36.79
C THR A 231 4.08 40.26 36.41
N VAL A 232 3.43 39.77 35.36
CA VAL A 232 2.09 40.19 34.90
C VAL A 232 1.10 39.08 35.23
N THR A 233 0.08 39.42 36.03
CA THR A 233 -0.98 38.50 36.45
C THR A 233 -2.24 38.72 35.64
N TYR A 234 -2.97 37.65 35.31
CA TYR A 234 -4.30 37.75 34.73
C TYR A 234 -5.26 38.36 35.76
N MET A 235 -5.62 39.64 35.58
CA MET A 235 -6.61 40.38 36.36
C MET A 235 -7.93 40.47 35.62
#